data_AF-A0A5D6YYK5-F1
#
_entry.id   AF-A0A5D6YYK5-F1
#
_cell.length_a   1.000
_cell.length_b   1.000
_cell.length_c   1.000
_cell.angle_alpha   90.00
_cell.angle_beta   90.00
_cell.angle_gamma   90.00
#
_symmetry.space_group_name_H-M   'P 1'
#
loop_
_entity.id
_entity.type
_entity.pdbx_description
1 polymer ?
#
loop_
_entity_poly.entity_id
_entity_poly.type
_entity_poly.pdbx_seq_one_letter_code
_entity_poly.pdbx_strand_id
1 'polypeptide(L)'
;MTLDMITEPLKLIYQLVNDMLECIELCRKVYDRLEFIREKLLAMEAKGTLPKENLIDRYSGLVNRYKAFLEKHKGRPWVYRLVTSKHVLQKVGGFQDDIVTLMQALQLCHIEAMGDERIKMQELREQQERLIVRQLTDDATIVAEVSHEEQQVEALNVLVHELKTATAAAGG
;
A
#
# COMPACT_ATOMS: atom_id res chain seq x y z
N MET A 1 -26.02 -3.20 14.25
CA MET A 1 -24.64 -2.68 14.25
C MET A 1 -24.64 -1.39 13.42
N THR A 2 -24.31 -0.23 14.00
CA THR A 2 -24.43 1.06 13.30
C THR A 2 -23.19 1.34 12.43
N LEU A 3 -23.40 1.89 11.23
CA LEU A 3 -22.32 2.27 10.31
C LEU A 3 -21.32 3.27 10.94
N ASP A 4 -21.76 3.99 11.98
CA ASP A 4 -20.92 4.87 12.80
C ASP A 4 -19.69 4.19 13.41
N MET A 5 -19.77 2.89 13.72
CA MET A 5 -18.63 2.15 14.27
C MET A 5 -17.46 2.01 13.27
N ILE A 6 -17.70 2.26 11.98
CA ILE A 6 -16.69 2.12 10.91
C ILE A 6 -16.04 3.47 10.57
N THR A 7 -16.66 4.58 10.97
CA THR A 7 -16.17 5.94 10.70
C THR A 7 -14.80 6.20 11.35
N GLU A 8 -14.63 5.84 12.62
CA GLU A 8 -13.35 6.04 13.33
C GLU A 8 -12.22 5.17 12.77
N PRO A 9 -12.41 3.85 12.52
CA PRO A 9 -11.42 3.04 11.80
C PRO A 9 -10.98 3.63 10.46
N LEU A 10 -11.89 4.19 9.66
CA LEU A 10 -11.54 4.79 8.36
C LEU A 10 -10.74 6.08 8.48
N LYS A 11 -11.09 6.97 9.41
CA LYS A 11 -10.27 8.16 9.69
C LYS A 11 -8.84 7.77 10.08
N LEU A 12 -8.71 6.74 10.90
CA LEU A 12 -7.40 6.24 11.28
C LEU A 12 -6.67 5.62 10.08
N ILE A 13 -7.33 4.84 9.23
CA ILE A 13 -6.74 4.34 7.98
C ILE A 13 -6.24 5.50 7.12
N TYR A 14 -7.00 6.57 6.95
CA TYR A 14 -6.57 7.75 6.18
C TYR A 14 -5.25 8.32 6.70
N GLN A 15 -5.14 8.50 8.02
CA GLN A 15 -3.89 8.97 8.65
C GLN A 15 -2.75 7.98 8.40
N LEU A 16 -2.99 6.69 8.62
CA LEU A 16 -2.00 5.64 8.44
C LEU A 16 -1.49 5.54 7.00
N VAL A 17 -2.36 5.72 6.01
CA VAL A 17 -1.99 5.74 4.59
C VAL A 17 -1.03 6.91 4.30
N ASN A 18 -1.30 8.08 4.86
CA ASN A 18 -0.43 9.26 4.67
C ASN A 18 0.92 9.12 5.40
N ASP A 19 0.99 8.30 6.44
CA ASP A 19 2.24 7.97 7.17
C ASP A 19 3.05 6.84 6.51
N MET A 20 2.55 6.23 5.43
CA MET A 20 3.29 5.18 4.72
C MET A 20 4.52 5.76 4.03
N LEU A 21 5.65 5.06 4.14
CA LEU A 21 6.91 5.46 3.51
C LEU A 21 7.09 4.84 2.12
N GLU A 22 6.22 3.92 1.73
CA GLU A 22 6.21 3.23 0.45
C GLU A 22 4.78 2.81 0.09
N CYS A 23 4.52 2.54 -1.19
CA CYS A 23 3.21 2.10 -1.69
C CYS A 23 2.03 3.04 -1.36
N ILE A 24 2.30 4.32 -1.10
CA ILE A 24 1.31 5.32 -0.65
C ILE A 24 0.11 5.37 -1.60
N GLU A 25 0.37 5.54 -2.90
CA GLU A 25 -0.69 5.64 -3.92
C GLU A 25 -1.58 4.39 -3.97
N LEU A 26 -0.99 3.21 -3.81
CA LEU A 26 -1.74 1.94 -3.81
C LEU A 26 -2.57 1.80 -2.54
N CYS A 27 -2.02 2.22 -1.40
CA CYS A 27 -2.72 2.22 -0.14
C CYS A 27 -3.87 3.24 -0.12
N ARG A 28 -3.65 4.42 -0.70
CA ARG A 28 -4.68 5.46 -0.89
C ARG A 28 -5.84 4.95 -1.75
N LYS A 29 -5.56 4.27 -2.86
CA LYS A 29 -6.61 3.64 -3.68
C LYS A 29 -7.45 2.60 -2.93
N VAL A 30 -6.87 1.86 -1.98
CA VAL A 30 -7.64 0.94 -1.13
C VAL A 30 -8.55 1.75 -0.21
N TYR A 31 -8.00 2.78 0.45
CA TYR A 31 -8.76 3.69 1.31
C TYR A 31 -9.94 4.33 0.57
N ASP A 32 -9.71 4.94 -0.60
CA ASP A 32 -10.75 5.65 -1.36
C ASP A 32 -11.95 4.74 -1.66
N ARG A 33 -11.68 3.48 -1.99
CA ARG A 33 -12.73 2.48 -2.26
C ARG A 33 -13.45 2.03 -0.98
N LEU A 34 -12.75 1.90 0.14
CA LEU A 34 -13.38 1.61 1.42
C LEU A 34 -14.29 2.78 1.85
N GLU A 35 -13.85 4.02 1.64
CA GLU A 35 -14.66 5.22 1.90
C GLU A 35 -15.90 5.28 0.98
N PHE A 36 -15.73 5.01 -0.32
CA PHE A 36 -16.84 4.93 -1.26
C PHE A 36 -17.92 3.92 -0.81
N ILE A 37 -17.51 2.73 -0.36
CA ILE A 37 -18.45 1.73 0.17
C ILE A 37 -19.22 2.31 1.37
N ARG A 38 -18.55 3.00 2.31
CA ARG A 38 -19.22 3.64 3.45
C ARG A 38 -20.28 4.63 3.00
N GLU A 39 -19.92 5.52 2.08
CA GLU A 39 -20.85 6.55 1.56
C GLU A 39 -22.09 5.92 0.95
N LYS A 40 -21.92 4.84 0.17
CA LYS A 40 -23.06 4.10 -0.39
C LYS A 40 -23.91 3.43 0.69
N LEU A 41 -23.29 2.81 1.69
CA LEU A 41 -24.00 2.18 2.79
C LEU A 41 -24.81 3.20 3.62
N LEU A 42 -24.26 4.39 3.89
CA LEU A 42 -24.98 5.48 4.55
C LEU A 42 -26.17 5.97 3.72
N ALA A 43 -26.00 6.09 2.40
CA ALA A 43 -27.10 6.45 1.51
C ALA A 43 -28.20 5.37 1.46
N MET A 44 -27.85 4.09 1.63
CA MET A 44 -28.81 2.98 1.73
C MET A 44 -29.52 2.97 3.09
N GLU A 45 -28.82 3.28 4.18
CA GLU A 45 -29.39 3.42 5.52
C GLU A 45 -30.43 4.53 5.57
N ALA A 46 -30.11 5.70 5.02
CA ALA A 46 -31.04 6.83 4.93
C ALA A 46 -32.34 6.49 4.15
N LYS A 47 -32.27 5.50 3.25
CA LYS A 47 -33.42 5.02 2.46
C LYS A 47 -34.11 3.79 3.07
N GLY A 48 -33.60 3.26 4.19
CA GLY A 48 -34.11 2.03 4.79
C GLY A 48 -33.83 0.76 3.96
N THR A 49 -32.87 0.81 3.03
CA THR A 49 -32.54 -0.28 2.11
C THR A 49 -31.17 -0.89 2.43
N LEU A 50 -30.80 -0.97 3.72
CA LEU A 50 -29.53 -1.56 4.13
C LEU A 50 -29.42 -3.02 3.64
N PRO A 51 -28.22 -3.45 3.22
CA PRO A 51 -27.96 -4.84 2.89
C PRO A 51 -28.01 -5.72 4.15
N LYS A 52 -28.00 -7.04 3.94
CA LYS A 52 -27.97 -8.03 5.03
C LYS A 52 -26.82 -7.75 6.01
N GLU A 53 -27.06 -7.97 7.30
CA GLU A 53 -26.09 -7.70 8.39
C GLU A 53 -24.72 -8.36 8.13
N ASN A 54 -24.70 -9.58 7.59
CA ASN A 54 -23.46 -10.29 7.28
C ASN A 54 -22.56 -9.57 6.26
N LEU A 55 -23.12 -8.74 5.36
CA LEU A 55 -22.34 -7.95 4.42
C LEU A 55 -21.73 -6.70 5.08
N ILE A 56 -22.44 -6.12 6.05
CA ILE A 56 -21.94 -5.03 6.89
C ILE A 56 -20.79 -5.53 7.77
N ASP A 57 -20.92 -6.73 8.36
CA ASP A 57 -19.86 -7.38 9.13
C ASP A 57 -18.63 -7.67 8.26
N ARG A 58 -18.84 -8.16 7.04
CA ARG A 58 -17.74 -8.42 6.08
C ARG A 58 -17.01 -7.14 5.71
N TYR A 59 -17.73 -6.04 5.53
CA TYR A 59 -17.15 -4.72 5.31
C TYR A 59 -16.34 -4.25 6.52
N SER A 60 -16.92 -4.27 7.72
CA SER A 60 -16.23 -3.89 8.96
C SER A 60 -14.96 -4.74 9.19
N GLY A 61 -15.05 -6.05 8.97
CA GLY A 61 -13.91 -6.96 9.05
C GLY A 61 -12.81 -6.62 8.04
N LEU A 62 -13.16 -6.23 6.82
CA LEU A 62 -12.19 -5.80 5.80
C LEU A 62 -11.46 -4.51 6.22
N VAL A 63 -12.21 -3.51 6.70
CA VAL A 63 -11.66 -2.24 7.21
C VAL A 63 -10.68 -2.52 8.35
N ASN A 64 -11.04 -3.35 9.33
CA ASN A 64 -10.18 -3.68 10.46
C ASN A 64 -8.92 -4.44 10.05
N ARG A 65 -9.01 -5.40 9.12
CA ARG A 65 -7.84 -6.11 8.58
C ARG A 65 -6.90 -5.15 7.85
N TYR A 66 -7.44 -4.19 7.10
CA TYR A 66 -6.65 -3.24 6.36
C TYR A 66 -5.95 -2.24 7.29
N LYS A 67 -6.66 -1.73 8.30
CA LYS A 67 -6.07 -0.93 9.38
C LYS A 67 -4.90 -1.65 10.04
N ALA A 68 -5.10 -2.88 10.51
CA ALA A 68 -4.05 -3.66 11.18
C ALA A 68 -2.83 -3.91 10.28
N PHE A 69 -3.06 -4.09 8.97
CA PHE A 69 -1.99 -4.17 7.99
C PHE A 69 -1.18 -2.86 7.94
N LEU A 70 -1.83 -1.71 7.80
CA LEU A 70 -1.14 -0.43 7.77
C LEU A 70 -0.38 -0.15 9.09
N GLU A 71 -0.99 -0.44 10.24
CA GLU A 71 -0.34 -0.29 11.56
C GLU A 71 0.94 -1.14 11.67
N LYS A 72 0.95 -2.33 11.08
CA LYS A 72 2.12 -3.22 11.11
C LYS A 72 3.27 -2.70 10.24
N HIS A 73 2.94 -2.01 9.15
CA HIS A 73 3.91 -1.63 8.11
C HIS A 73 4.30 -0.14 8.14
N LYS A 74 3.54 0.71 8.83
CA LYS A 74 3.91 2.12 9.04
C LYS A 74 5.25 2.24 9.77
N GLY A 75 6.12 3.12 9.29
CA GLY A 75 7.38 3.45 9.98
C GLY A 75 8.42 2.33 10.08
N ARG A 76 8.32 1.25 9.30
CA ARG A 76 9.35 0.19 9.32
C ARG A 76 10.69 0.70 8.75
N PRO A 77 11.83 0.26 9.30
CA PRO A 77 13.16 0.59 8.78
C PRO A 77 13.34 0.17 7.32
N TRP A 78 14.19 0.88 6.58
CA TRP A 78 14.36 0.69 5.14
C TRP A 78 14.74 -0.74 4.74
N VAL A 79 15.58 -1.44 5.52
CA VAL A 79 15.95 -2.84 5.26
C VAL A 79 14.75 -3.78 5.35
N TYR A 80 13.87 -3.58 6.33
CA TYR A 80 12.64 -4.36 6.45
C TYR A 80 11.73 -4.12 5.26
N ARG A 81 11.62 -2.86 4.82
CA ARG A 81 10.82 -2.48 3.64
C ARG A 81 11.35 -3.14 2.36
N LEU A 82 12.67 -3.10 2.16
CA LEU A 82 13.37 -3.76 1.05
C LEU A 82 12.99 -5.26 0.97
N VAL A 83 13.19 -5.99 2.06
CA VAL A 83 12.97 -7.45 2.09
C VAL A 83 11.47 -7.81 2.01
N THR A 84 10.58 -6.94 2.49
CA THR A 84 9.14 -7.22 2.53
C THR A 84 8.33 -6.55 1.41
N SER A 85 8.97 -5.77 0.53
CA SER A 85 8.31 -4.97 -0.51
C SER A 85 7.35 -5.80 -1.37
N LYS A 86 7.80 -6.97 -1.88
CA LYS A 86 6.95 -7.91 -2.62
C LYS A 86 5.72 -8.33 -1.83
N HIS A 87 5.90 -8.72 -0.57
CA HIS A 87 4.82 -9.21 0.27
C HIS A 87 3.80 -8.11 0.56
N VAL A 88 4.27 -6.90 0.86
CA VAL A 88 3.43 -5.71 1.09
C VAL A 88 2.60 -5.41 -0.15
N LEU A 89 3.22 -5.36 -1.33
CA LEU A 89 2.53 -5.08 -2.59
C LEU A 89 1.47 -6.15 -2.93
N GLN A 90 1.82 -7.44 -2.80
CA GLN A 90 0.86 -8.53 -2.99
C GLN A 90 -0.31 -8.44 -2.01
N LYS A 91 -0.03 -8.08 -0.75
CA LYS A 91 -1.08 -7.95 0.26
C LYS A 91 -2.04 -6.81 -0.04
N VAL A 92 -1.53 -5.65 -0.48
CA VAL A 92 -2.35 -4.52 -0.96
C VAL A 92 -3.22 -4.95 -2.16
N GLY A 93 -2.65 -5.69 -3.11
CA GLY A 93 -3.40 -6.27 -4.23
C GLY A 93 -4.51 -7.23 -3.80
N GLY A 94 -4.31 -7.98 -2.72
CA GLY A 94 -5.35 -8.83 -2.12
C GLY A 94 -6.50 -8.04 -1.49
N PHE A 95 -6.21 -6.90 -0.86
CA PHE A 95 -7.27 -6.01 -0.35
C PHE A 95 -8.14 -5.43 -1.47
N GLN A 96 -7.54 -5.10 -2.62
CA GLN A 96 -8.31 -4.64 -3.79
C GLN A 96 -9.29 -5.70 -4.30
N ASP A 97 -8.89 -6.97 -4.33
CA ASP A 97 -9.79 -8.09 -4.71
C ASP A 97 -10.93 -8.30 -3.71
N ASP A 98 -10.61 -8.25 -2.41
CA ASP A 98 -11.59 -8.35 -1.33
C ASP A 98 -12.66 -7.24 -1.46
N ILE A 99 -12.23 -6.01 -1.75
CA ILE A 99 -13.10 -4.86 -1.99
C ILE A 99 -14.02 -5.11 -3.18
N VAL A 100 -13.48 -5.55 -4.32
CA VAL A 100 -14.29 -5.78 -5.53
C VAL A 100 -15.32 -6.88 -5.32
N THR A 101 -14.93 -7.95 -4.62
CA THR A 101 -15.85 -9.03 -4.23
C THR A 101 -16.98 -8.50 -3.34
N LEU A 102 -16.66 -7.61 -2.41
CA LEU A 102 -17.63 -7.01 -1.52
C LEU A 102 -18.57 -6.04 -2.25
N MET A 103 -18.05 -5.18 -3.13
CA MET A 103 -18.87 -4.26 -3.92
C MET A 103 -19.87 -5.00 -4.82
N GLN A 104 -19.46 -6.14 -5.40
CA GLN A 104 -20.35 -7.05 -6.14
C GLN A 104 -21.48 -7.60 -5.28
N ALA A 105 -21.14 -8.12 -4.09
CA ALA A 105 -22.12 -8.68 -3.17
C ALA A 105 -23.11 -7.61 -2.67
N LEU A 106 -22.65 -6.38 -2.51
CA LEU A 106 -23.47 -5.22 -2.14
C LEU A 106 -24.23 -4.61 -3.33
N GLN A 107 -24.05 -5.13 -4.54
CA GLN A 107 -24.64 -4.60 -5.78
C GLN A 107 -24.34 -3.11 -5.99
N LEU A 108 -23.20 -2.63 -5.50
CA LEU A 108 -22.80 -1.22 -5.59
C LEU A 108 -22.23 -0.84 -6.96
N CYS A 109 -22.24 -1.77 -7.90
CA CYS A 109 -21.64 -1.57 -9.20
C CYS A 109 -22.65 -1.73 -10.33
N HIS A 110 -22.50 -0.93 -11.38
CA HIS A 110 -23.08 -1.24 -12.69
C HIS A 110 -22.16 -2.25 -13.41
N ILE A 111 -22.75 -3.24 -14.09
CA ILE A 111 -22.02 -4.36 -14.70
C ILE A 111 -20.95 -3.85 -15.70
N GLU A 112 -21.24 -2.78 -16.43
CA GLU A 112 -20.32 -2.17 -17.41
C GLU A 112 -19.16 -1.43 -16.74
N ALA A 113 -19.42 -0.65 -15.68
CA ALA A 113 -18.36 0.04 -14.92
C ALA A 113 -17.39 -0.96 -14.25
N MET A 114 -17.87 -2.14 -13.85
CA MET A 114 -17.00 -3.20 -13.32
C MET A 114 -16.18 -3.92 -14.38
N GLY A 115 -16.66 -4.01 -15.61
CA GLY A 115 -15.86 -4.58 -16.72
C GLY A 115 -14.60 -3.76 -16.90
N ASP A 116 -14.76 -2.45 -17.09
CA ASP A 116 -13.66 -1.51 -17.22
C ASP A 116 -12.77 -1.45 -15.98
N GLU A 117 -13.37 -1.51 -14.78
CA GLU A 117 -12.61 -1.44 -13.53
C GLU A 117 -11.86 -2.74 -13.22
N ARG A 118 -12.40 -3.92 -13.58
CA ARG A 118 -11.67 -5.18 -13.53
C ARG A 118 -10.50 -5.18 -14.50
N ILE A 119 -10.68 -4.65 -15.71
CA ILE A 119 -9.60 -4.50 -16.69
C ILE A 119 -8.52 -3.55 -16.15
N LYS A 120 -8.90 -2.36 -15.65
CA LYS A 120 -7.95 -1.42 -15.02
C LYS A 120 -7.22 -2.02 -13.83
N MET A 121 -7.87 -2.88 -13.03
CA MET A 121 -7.22 -3.58 -11.93
C MET A 121 -6.28 -4.68 -12.41
N GLN A 122 -6.64 -5.40 -13.46
CA GLN A 122 -5.78 -6.40 -14.10
C GLN A 122 -4.52 -5.72 -14.64
N GLU A 123 -4.68 -4.61 -15.38
CA GLU A 123 -3.57 -3.81 -15.89
C GLU A 123 -2.72 -3.23 -14.75
N LEU A 124 -3.35 -2.72 -13.69
CA LEU A 124 -2.64 -2.24 -12.52
C LEU A 124 -1.91 -3.36 -11.80
N ARG A 125 -2.46 -4.58 -11.74
CA ARG A 125 -1.82 -5.77 -11.18
C ARG A 125 -0.61 -6.19 -11.99
N GLU A 126 -0.75 -6.23 -13.31
CA GLU A 126 0.37 -6.57 -14.19
C GLU A 126 1.45 -5.49 -14.13
N GLN A 127 1.06 -4.22 -14.03
CA GLN A 127 1.99 -3.12 -13.84
C GLN A 127 2.66 -3.18 -12.46
N GLN A 128 1.92 -3.54 -11.41
CA GLN A 128 2.46 -3.82 -10.08
C GLN A 128 3.42 -5.00 -10.11
N GLU A 129 3.09 -6.12 -10.73
CA GLU A 129 3.98 -7.28 -10.86
C GLU A 129 5.26 -6.91 -11.59
N ARG A 130 5.18 -6.12 -12.67
CA ARG A 130 6.37 -5.61 -13.36
C ARG A 130 7.23 -4.72 -12.44
N LEU A 131 6.60 -3.84 -11.66
CA LEU A 131 7.31 -2.98 -10.70
C LEU A 131 7.94 -3.81 -9.56
N ILE A 132 7.23 -4.81 -9.04
CA ILE A 132 7.72 -5.75 -8.02
C ILE A 132 8.95 -6.50 -8.53
N VAL A 133 8.88 -7.06 -9.73
CA VAL A 133 9.99 -7.82 -10.33
C VAL A 133 11.21 -6.91 -10.52
N ARG A 134 10.98 -5.69 -11.02
CA ARG A 134 12.06 -4.71 -11.17
C ARG A 134 12.66 -4.32 -9.83
N GLN A 135 11.84 -3.96 -8.86
CA GLN A 135 12.30 -3.55 -7.53
C GLN A 135 13.03 -4.68 -6.80
N LEU A 136 12.57 -5.92 -6.91
CA LEU A 136 13.30 -7.07 -6.36
C LEU A 136 14.65 -7.32 -7.02
N THR A 137 14.78 -7.01 -8.32
CA THR A 137 16.04 -7.12 -9.04
C THR A 137 17.02 -6.04 -8.57
N ASP A 138 16.51 -4.81 -8.40
CA ASP A 138 17.28 -3.68 -7.87
C ASP A 138 17.67 -3.94 -6.40
N ASP A 139 16.76 -4.43 -5.57
CA ASP A 139 16.99 -4.77 -4.16
C ASP A 139 18.00 -5.91 -4.01
N ALA A 140 17.94 -6.95 -4.86
CA ALA A 140 18.93 -8.03 -4.87
C ALA A 140 20.32 -7.53 -5.29
N THR A 141 20.38 -6.58 -6.21
CA THR A 141 21.63 -5.93 -6.63
C THR A 141 22.20 -5.10 -5.48
N ILE A 142 21.38 -4.29 -4.80
CA ILE A 142 21.79 -3.51 -3.63
C ILE A 142 22.26 -4.44 -2.50
N VAL A 143 21.55 -5.53 -2.22
CA VAL A 143 21.98 -6.51 -1.21
C VAL A 143 23.31 -7.14 -1.60
N ALA A 144 23.51 -7.50 -2.86
CA ALA A 144 24.79 -8.03 -3.33
C ALA A 144 25.90 -6.99 -3.17
N GLU A 145 25.70 -5.74 -3.58
CA GLU A 145 26.68 -4.66 -3.45
C GLU A 145 27.03 -4.36 -1.98
N VAL A 146 26.03 -4.29 -1.10
CA VAL A 146 26.21 -3.98 0.33
C VAL A 146 26.79 -5.18 1.11
N SER A 147 26.60 -6.41 0.63
CA SER A 147 27.17 -7.60 1.28
C SER A 147 28.69 -7.74 1.12
N HIS A 148 29.32 -6.95 0.23
CA HIS A 148 30.76 -6.93 0.06
C HIS A 148 31.38 -5.79 0.91
N GLU A 149 31.47 -6.02 2.21
CA GLU A 149 31.99 -5.04 3.19
C GLU A 149 33.34 -4.43 2.78
N GLU A 150 34.26 -5.24 2.27
CA GLU A 150 35.58 -4.79 1.79
C GLU A 150 35.47 -3.77 0.64
N GLN A 151 34.55 -3.99 -0.30
CA GLN A 151 34.34 -3.07 -1.43
C GLN A 151 33.70 -1.74 -0.96
N GLN A 152 32.83 -1.80 0.05
CA GLN A 152 32.22 -0.62 0.64
C GLN A 152 33.26 0.22 1.41
N VAL A 153 34.13 -0.43 2.19
CA VAL A 153 35.22 0.23 2.92
C VAL A 153 36.23 0.87 1.96
N GLU A 154 36.60 0.17 0.88
CA GLU A 154 37.50 0.69 -0.17
C GLU A 154 36.92 1.97 -0.81
N ALA A 155 35.65 1.92 -1.24
CA ALA A 155 34.97 3.06 -1.85
C ALA A 155 34.88 4.27 -0.90
N LEU A 156 34.61 4.05 0.39
CA LEU A 156 34.60 5.09 1.41
C LEU A 156 35.99 5.70 1.63
N ASN A 157 37.05 4.89 1.63
CA ASN A 157 38.42 5.37 1.78
C ASN A 157 38.85 6.25 0.60
N VAL A 158 38.46 5.88 -0.63
CA VAL A 158 38.69 6.69 -1.83
C VAL A 158 37.99 8.05 -1.71
N LEU A 159 36.71 8.06 -1.33
CA LEU A 159 35.96 9.30 -1.13
C LEU A 159 36.57 10.19 -0.04
N VAL A 160 37.01 9.61 1.08
CA VAL A 160 37.69 10.36 2.15
C VAL A 160 38.99 10.97 1.64
N HIS A 161 39.74 10.26 0.81
CA HIS A 161 40.96 10.79 0.20
C HIS A 161 40.65 11.95 -0.75
N GLU A 162 39.68 11.79 -1.65
CA GLU A 162 39.25 12.86 -2.58
C GLU A 162 38.73 14.10 -1.87
N LEU A 163 37.97 13.94 -0.78
CA LEU A 163 37.51 15.06 0.03
C LEU A 163 38.67 15.80 0.70
N LYS A 164 39.64 15.05 1.24
CA LYS A 164 40.84 15.64 1.87
C LYS A 164 41.67 16.43 0.85
N THR A 165 41.89 15.89 -0.35
CA THR A 165 42.64 16.57 -1.41
C THR A 165 41.90 17.80 -1.93
N ALA A 166 40.57 17.73 -2.09
CA ALA A 166 39.76 18.88 -2.50
C ALA A 166 39.77 20.01 -1.45
N THR A 167 39.67 19.69 -0.15
CA THR A 167 39.78 20.70 0.92
C THR A 167 41.17 21.31 1.02
N ALA A 168 42.24 20.54 0.77
CA ALA A 168 43.60 21.07 0.74
C ALA A 168 43.84 22.00 -0.46
N ALA A 169 43.20 21.74 -1.59
CA ALA A 169 43.28 22.60 -2.78
C ALA A 169 42.44 23.88 -2.68
N ALA A 170 41.42 23.92 -1.82
CA ALA A 170 40.57 25.10 -1.61
C ALA A 170 41.06 26.05 -0.50
N GLY A 171 42.04 25.63 0.31
CA GLY A 171 42.58 26.38 1.44
C GLY A 171 43.97 26.99 1.22
N GLY A 172 44.52 26.92 0.01
CA GLY A 172 45.78 27.56 -0.40
C GLY A 172 45.56 28.59 -1.50
#